data_AF-A0A378VZC8-F1
#
_entry.id   AF-A0A378VZC8-F1
#
_cell.length_a   1.000
_cell.length_b   1.000
_cell.length_c   1.000
_cell.angle_alpha   90.00
_cell.angle_beta   90.00
_cell.angle_gamma   90.00
#
_symmetry.space_group_name_H-M   'P 1'
#
loop_
_entity.id
_entity.type
_entity.pdbx_description
1 polymer ?
#
loop_
_entity_poly.entity_id
_entity_poly.type
_entity_poly.pdbx_seq_one_letter_code
_entity_poly.pdbx_strand_id
1 'polypeptide(L)' 'MTTENNAFENAKHIDETGNEYWSARTLQQILEYSEWRNFQRAIDKAITACETSGNDKIIILLKPTK' A
#
# COMPACT_ATOMS: atom_id res chain seq x y z
N MET A 1 10.38 25.57 -3.69
CA MET A 1 9.03 24.95 -3.71
C MET A 1 9.26 23.47 -3.47
N THR A 2 8.65 22.92 -2.43
CA THR A 2 9.04 21.70 -1.72
C THR A 2 8.96 20.46 -2.59
N THR A 3 10.11 19.95 -3.04
CA THR A 3 10.27 18.62 -3.63
C THR A 3 10.17 17.59 -2.51
N GLU A 4 8.96 17.32 -2.02
CA GLU A 4 8.73 16.17 -1.16
C GLU A 4 8.93 14.91 -2.02
N ASN A 5 9.85 14.05 -1.61
CA ASN A 5 10.14 12.75 -2.21
C ASN A 5 8.90 11.85 -2.16
N ASN A 6 7.92 12.09 -3.04
CA ASN A 6 6.68 11.34 -3.10
C ASN A 6 6.91 10.01 -3.84
N ALA A 7 7.80 9.18 -3.32
CA ALA A 7 8.04 7.83 -3.82
C ALA A 7 6.74 7.02 -3.85
N PHE A 8 5.83 7.27 -2.90
CA PHE A 8 4.48 6.71 -2.87
C PHE A 8 3.62 7.18 -4.04
N GLU A 9 3.55 8.48 -4.33
CA GLU A 9 2.75 8.97 -5.47
C GLU A 9 3.32 8.49 -6.82
N ASN A 10 4.65 8.38 -6.93
CA ASN A 10 5.29 7.86 -8.15
C ASN A 10 5.05 6.36 -8.35
N ALA A 11 4.88 5.59 -7.26
CA ALA A 11 4.55 4.17 -7.31
C ALA A 11 3.05 3.88 -7.35
N LYS A 12 2.22 4.92 -7.44
CA LYS A 12 0.78 4.81 -7.53
C LYS A 12 0.38 4.37 -8.93
N HIS A 13 -0.43 3.32 -8.99
CA HIS A 13 -1.05 2.84 -10.21
C HIS A 13 -2.55 3.07 -10.13
N ILE A 14 -3.20 3.23 -11.28
CA ILE A 14 -4.65 3.40 -11.37
C ILE A 14 -5.18 2.26 -12.22
N ASP A 15 -6.16 1.54 -11.71
CA ASP A 15 -6.82 0.47 -12.48
C ASP A 15 -7.80 1.06 -13.51
N GLU A 16 -8.34 0.19 -14.36
CA GLU A 16 -9.34 0.55 -15.38
C GLU A 16 -10.66 1.10 -14.80
N THR A 17 -10.90 0.91 -13.51
CA THR A 17 -12.06 1.42 -12.76
C THR A 17 -11.77 2.76 -12.08
N GLY A 18 -10.54 3.27 -12.16
CA GLY A 18 -10.12 4.52 -11.53
C GLY A 18 -9.70 4.37 -10.06
N ASN A 19 -9.49 3.15 -9.55
CA ASN A 19 -8.99 2.94 -8.19
C ASN A 19 -7.47 3.01 -8.16
N GLU A 20 -6.95 3.70 -7.15
CA GLU A 20 -5.51 3.81 -6.90
C GLU A 20 -5.01 2.57 -6.18
N TYR A 21 -3.96 1.92 -6.68
CA TYR A 21 -3.31 0.77 -6.07
C TYR A 21 -1.79 0.89 -6.10
N TRP A 22 -1.12 0.17 -5.19
CA TRP A 22 0.34 0.13 -5.11
C TRP A 22 0.82 -1.31 -5.11
N SER A 23 1.93 -1.56 -5.80
CA SER A 23 2.58 -2.86 -5.73
C SER A 23 3.25 -3.04 -4.37
N ALA A 24 2.93 -4.14 -3.68
CA ALA A 24 3.53 -4.46 -2.39
C ALA A 24 5.07 -4.59 -2.46
N ARG A 25 5.62 -5.01 -3.61
CA ARG A 25 7.08 -5.06 -3.82
C ARG A 25 7.71 -3.67 -3.88
N THR A 26 7.05 -2.74 -4.57
CA THR A 26 7.51 -1.35 -4.65
C THR A 26 7.40 -0.67 -3.29
N LEU A 27 6.30 -0.89 -2.58
CA LEU A 27 6.11 -0.38 -1.22
C LEU A 27 7.18 -0.90 -0.24
N GLN A 28 7.54 -2.18 -0.33
CA GLN A 28 8.62 -2.75 0.47
C GLN A 28 9.93 -1.98 0.26
N GLN A 29 10.27 -1.64 -0.99
CA GLN A 29 11.49 -0.89 -1.33
C GLN A 29 11.41 0.58 -0.89
N ILE A 30 10.25 1.23 -1.07
CA ILE A 30 10.05 2.63 -0.67
C ILE A 30 10.16 2.81 0.85
N LEU A 31 9.63 1.85 1.60
CA LEU A 31 9.73 1.81 3.06
C LEU A 31 11.02 1.15 3.56
N GLU A 32 11.92 0.78 2.65
CA GLU A 32 13.24 0.23 2.93
C GLU A 32 13.23 -1.03 3.82
N TYR A 33 12.16 -1.84 3.73
CA TYR A 33 12.07 -3.11 4.46
C TYR A 33 12.95 -4.17 3.82
N SER A 34 14.00 -4.58 4.54
CA SER A 34 14.92 -5.63 4.10
C SER A 34 14.24 -7.01 4.04
N GLU A 35 13.32 -7.28 4.97
CA GLU A 35 12.62 -8.56 5.09
C GLU A 35 11.12 -8.43 4.79
N TRP A 36 10.63 -9.26 3.86
CA TRP A 36 9.22 -9.33 3.50
C TRP A 36 8.32 -9.60 4.70
N ARG A 37 8.74 -10.45 5.65
CA ARG A 37 7.92 -10.81 6.82
C ARG A 37 7.60 -9.62 7.73
N ASN A 38 8.53 -8.67 7.86
CA ASN A 38 8.32 -7.46 8.65
C ASN A 38 7.39 -6.49 7.93
N PHE A 39 7.56 -6.36 6.62
CA PHE A 39 6.68 -5.56 5.78
C PHE A 39 5.24 -6.11 5.74
N GLN A 40 5.08 -7.43 5.59
CA GLN A 40 3.76 -8.08 5.60
C GLN A 40 3.01 -7.81 6.91
N ARG A 41 3.70 -7.85 8.06
CA ARG A 41 3.09 -7.49 9.36
C ARG A 41 2.63 -6.03 9.41
N ALA A 42 3.35 -5.11 8.77
CA ALA A 42 2.94 -3.70 8.68
C ALA A 42 1.67 -3.56 7.82
N ILE A 43 1.60 -4.28 6.70
CA ILE A 43 0.40 -4.37 5.87
C ILE A 43 -0.78 -4.93 6.67
N ASP A 44 -0.62 -6.07 7.36
CA ASP A 44 -1.69 -6.69 8.15
C ASP A 44 -2.25 -5.73 9.22
N LYS A 45 -1.36 -4.97 9.87
CA LYS A 45 -1.75 -3.92 10.82
C LYS A 45 -2.52 -2.79 10.15
N ALA A 46 -2.08 -2.35 8.97
CA ALA A 46 -2.79 -1.31 8.21
C ALA A 46 -4.19 -1.77 7.78
N ILE A 47 -4.33 -3.03 7.33
CA ILE A 47 -5.63 -3.66 7.03
C ILE A 47 -6.52 -3.63 8.29
N THR A 48 -6.02 -4.15 9.40
CA THR A 48 -6.76 -4.22 10.67
C THR A 48 -7.19 -2.83 11.15
N ALA A 49 -6.32 -1.82 11.01
CA ALA A 49 -6.62 -0.45 11.38
C ALA A 49 -7.72 0.15 10.48
N CYS A 50 -7.70 -0.14 9.18
CA CYS A 50 -8.75 0.30 8.24
C CYS A 50 -10.09 -0.36 8.52
N GLU A 51 -10.10 -1.68 8.76
CA GLU A 51 -11.27 -2.45 9.17
C GLU A 51 -11.89 -1.88 10.45
N THR A 52 -11.05 -1.61 11.46
CA THR A 52 -11.49 -1.05 12.74
C THR A 52 -12.03 0.38 12.59
N SER A 53 -11.49 1.14 11.63
CA SER A 53 -11.92 2.52 11.35
C SER A 53 -13.17 2.60 10.47
N GLY A 54 -13.75 1.46 10.07
CA GLY A 54 -14.92 1.41 9.18
C GLY A 54 -14.62 1.82 7.73
N ASN A 55 -13.35 1.90 7.34
CA ASN A 55 -12.91 2.31 6.01
C ASN A 55 -12.59 1.08 5.15
N ASP A 56 -13.64 0.49 4.58
CA ASP A 56 -13.58 -0.73 3.76
C ASP A 56 -12.77 -0.57 2.45
N LYS A 57 -12.62 0.67 1.96
CA LYS A 57 -12.05 0.97 0.64
C LYS A 57 -10.56 0.64 0.46
N ILE A 58 -9.75 0.67 1.52
CA ILE A 58 -8.30 0.35 1.41
C ILE A 58 -8.05 -1.17 1.30
N ILE A 59 -9.01 -2.00 1.75
CA ILE A 59 -8.89 -3.46 1.80
C ILE A 59 -8.81 -4.07 0.39
N ILE A 60 -9.40 -3.41 -0.61
CA ILE A 60 -9.49 -3.92 -1.98
C ILE A 60 -8.10 -4.01 -2.64
N LEU A 61 -7.15 -3.17 -2.22
CA LEU A 61 -5.83 -3.00 -2.86
C LEU A 61 -4.78 -4.00 -2.39
N LEU A 62 -5.08 -4.75 -1.32
CA LEU A 62 -4.17 -5.69 -0.69
C LEU A 62 -4.64 -7.13 -0.81
N LYS A 63 -5.81 -7.37 -1.41
CA LYS A 63 -6.22 -8.74 -1.70
C LYS A 63 -5.29 -9.29 -2.78
N PRO A 64 -4.48 -10.32 -2.50
CA PRO A 64 -3.74 -11.00 -3.54
C PRO A 64 -4.81 -11.54 -4.51
N THR A 65 -4.79 -11.04 -5.74
CA THR A 65 -5.52 -11.66 -6.84
C THR A 65 -5.09 -13.11 -6.90
N LYS A 66 -6.05 -14.01 -6.64
CA LYS A 66 -5.87 -15.45 -6.83
C LYS A 66 -5.47 -15.76 -8.27
#